data_AF-A0A965EMX3-F1
#
_entry.id   AF-A0A965EMX3-F1
#
_cell.length_a   1.000
_cell.length_b   1.000
_cell.length_c   1.000
_cell.angle_alpha   90.00
_cell.angle_beta   90.00
_cell.angle_gamma   90.00
#
_symmetry.space_group_name_H-M   'P 1'
#
loop_
_entity.id
_entity.type
_entity.pdbx_description
1 polymer ?
#
loop_
_entity_poly.entity_id
_entity_poly.type
_entity_poly.pdbx_seq_one_letter_code
_entity_poly.pdbx_strand_id
1 'polypeptide(L)'
;PFGSGSQVSDWAILGARVQDSGGKVVDEGCFVIPTAEIEIKDDWHVAGLRGTGSCSLMATDAEVPVHQFISFVDGRAGRTPGAHLHDGTLFRAPLAPPLAIVLCGPAVGVAEGAINDLVGYVPGRANPHLRGAAQIDSPLTHQTVAEAKANVDAARMLLHRAAGDIYDAADWGGDMTVEVRARIRMDSAYAVRLCMNAGEAMFLVSGGSGLAETNPVQRAWRDLHAINQHALLQLSTNAEIYGRTILGLEPGSDIL
;
A
#
# COMPACT_ATOMS: atom_id res chain seq x y z
N PRO A 1 15.60 3.26 -5.15
CA PRO A 1 15.33 2.97 -3.71
C PRO A 1 13.98 2.25 -3.57
N PHE A 2 13.72 1.59 -2.44
CA PHE A 2 12.44 0.93 -2.12
C PHE A 2 12.06 -0.28 -3.02
N GLY A 3 13.03 -1.06 -3.49
CA GLY A 3 12.80 -2.29 -4.25
C GLY A 3 12.38 -3.46 -3.35
N SER A 4 11.14 -3.43 -2.85
CA SER A 4 10.59 -4.48 -1.96
C SER A 4 10.71 -5.87 -2.58
N GLY A 5 11.22 -6.84 -1.80
CA GLY A 5 11.42 -8.23 -2.23
C GLY A 5 12.60 -8.42 -3.19
N SER A 6 13.37 -7.37 -3.47
CA SER A 6 14.44 -7.41 -4.49
C SER A 6 15.44 -8.56 -4.32
N GLN A 7 15.77 -8.93 -3.08
CA GLN A 7 16.74 -9.99 -2.78
C GLN A 7 16.26 -11.40 -3.18
N VAL A 8 14.96 -11.58 -3.44
CA VAL A 8 14.34 -12.87 -3.79
C VAL A 8 13.61 -12.84 -5.14
N SER A 9 13.71 -11.74 -5.89
CA SER A 9 13.07 -11.57 -7.18
C SER A 9 14.03 -11.93 -8.32
N ASP A 10 13.57 -12.69 -9.31
CA ASP A 10 14.37 -12.99 -10.52
C ASP A 10 14.46 -11.80 -11.48
N TRP A 11 13.49 -10.89 -11.42
CA TRP A 11 13.38 -9.70 -12.27
C TRP A 11 13.02 -8.47 -11.44
N ALA A 12 13.48 -7.31 -11.89
CA ALA A 12 13.03 -6.02 -11.37
C ALA A 12 12.28 -5.22 -12.45
N ILE A 13 11.25 -4.52 -12.01
CA ILE A 13 10.52 -3.56 -12.83
C ILE A 13 10.93 -2.16 -12.35
N LEU A 14 11.66 -1.43 -13.19
CA LEU A 14 12.21 -0.11 -12.86
C LEU A 14 11.57 0.97 -13.73
N GLY A 15 11.07 2.04 -13.10
CA GLY A 15 10.56 3.21 -13.81
C GLY A 15 11.69 4.14 -14.27
N ALA A 16 11.67 4.56 -15.54
CA ALA A 16 12.61 5.56 -16.03
C ALA A 16 12.00 6.41 -17.17
N ARG A 17 12.64 7.56 -17.43
CA ARG A 17 12.34 8.41 -18.58
C ARG A 17 13.06 7.90 -19.82
N VAL A 18 12.38 7.91 -20.95
CA VAL A 18 12.96 7.67 -22.27
C VAL A 18 13.33 9.02 -22.87
N GLN A 19 14.57 9.16 -23.31
CA GLN A 19 15.07 10.37 -23.96
C GLN A 19 15.52 10.07 -25.39
N ASP A 20 15.35 11.03 -26.30
CA ASP A 20 15.97 10.99 -27.62
C ASP A 20 17.48 11.30 -27.54
N SER A 21 18.18 11.22 -28.68
CA SER A 21 19.62 11.52 -28.77
C SER A 21 19.98 12.97 -28.40
N GLY A 22 19.00 13.89 -28.36
CA GLY A 22 19.16 15.27 -27.93
C GLY A 22 18.86 15.49 -26.43
N GLY A 23 18.53 14.43 -25.68
CA GLY A 23 18.20 14.50 -24.26
C GLY A 23 16.76 14.95 -23.97
N LYS A 24 15.92 15.11 -25.00
CA LYS A 24 14.51 15.46 -24.80
C LYS A 24 13.75 14.21 -24.36
N VAL A 25 12.97 14.33 -23.27
CA VAL A 25 12.08 13.25 -22.81
C VAL A 25 10.98 13.04 -23.86
N VAL A 26 10.88 11.81 -24.35
CA VAL A 26 9.89 11.39 -25.37
C VAL A 26 8.87 10.41 -24.83
N ASP A 27 9.17 9.70 -23.74
CA ASP A 27 8.25 8.81 -23.04
C ASP A 27 8.71 8.58 -21.59
N GLU A 28 7.87 7.93 -20.78
CA GLU A 28 8.21 7.41 -19.46
C GLU A 28 7.54 6.04 -19.29
N GLY A 29 8.22 5.08 -18.68
CA GLY A 29 7.67 3.74 -18.55
C GLY A 29 8.45 2.84 -17.60
N CYS A 30 8.04 1.59 -17.59
CA CYS A 30 8.71 0.53 -16.84
C CYS A 30 9.62 -0.29 -17.77
N PHE A 31 10.79 -0.63 -17.25
CA PHE A 31 11.77 -1.50 -17.86
C PHE A 31 11.89 -2.75 -16.99
N VAL A 32 11.79 -3.92 -17.62
CA VAL A 32 11.95 -5.21 -16.96
C VAL A 32 13.38 -5.68 -17.17
N ILE A 33 14.14 -5.82 -16.09
CA ILE A 33 15.58 -6.14 -16.13
C ILE A 33 15.83 -7.37 -15.25
N PRO A 34 16.64 -8.35 -15.68
CA PRO A 34 17.02 -9.48 -14.82
C PRO A 34 17.69 -8.96 -13.55
N THR A 35 17.31 -9.47 -12.39
CA THR A 35 17.92 -9.03 -11.12
C THR A 35 19.42 -9.34 -11.09
N ALA A 36 19.88 -10.35 -11.85
CA ALA A 36 21.30 -10.67 -12.00
C ALA A 36 22.14 -9.54 -12.64
N GLU A 37 21.51 -8.60 -13.35
CA GLU A 37 22.14 -7.44 -13.98
C GLU A 37 22.02 -6.17 -13.12
N ILE A 38 21.46 -6.28 -11.92
CA ILE A 38 21.18 -5.15 -11.02
C ILE A 38 22.04 -5.29 -9.76
N GLU A 39 22.71 -4.20 -9.39
CA GLU A 39 23.31 -4.09 -8.06
C GLU A 39 22.19 -3.80 -7.04
N ILE A 40 22.00 -4.73 -6.09
CA ILE A 40 21.13 -4.55 -4.93
C ILE A 40 21.98 -4.04 -3.76
N LYS A 41 21.69 -2.84 -3.27
CA LYS A 41 22.41 -2.24 -2.14
C LYS A 41 21.86 -2.75 -0.81
N ASP A 42 22.75 -3.06 0.13
CA ASP A 42 22.36 -3.41 1.51
C ASP A 42 22.08 -2.15 2.35
N ASP A 43 21.01 -1.42 2.01
CA ASP A 43 20.66 -0.14 2.61
C ASP A 43 19.28 -0.10 3.29
N TRP A 44 18.61 -1.25 3.48
CA TRP A 44 17.29 -1.34 4.10
C TRP A 44 17.33 -1.45 5.64
N HIS A 45 17.90 -0.43 6.30
CA HIS A 45 18.05 -0.38 7.77
C HIS A 45 16.95 0.46 8.42
N VAL A 46 15.73 -0.07 8.46
CA VAL A 46 14.51 0.66 8.87
C VAL A 46 13.87 0.13 10.16
N ALA A 47 12.93 0.91 10.72
CA ALA A 47 12.22 0.57 11.95
C ALA A 47 10.98 -0.31 11.73
N GLY A 48 10.28 -0.19 10.59
CA GLY A 48 9.10 -0.99 10.24
C GLY A 48 9.23 -1.57 8.83
N LEU A 49 8.50 -2.65 8.53
CA LEU A 49 8.61 -3.41 7.29
C LEU A 49 10.03 -3.94 7.02
N ARG A 50 10.80 -4.26 8.08
CA ARG A 50 12.18 -4.73 7.93
C ARG A 50 12.31 -5.97 7.03
N GLY A 51 11.33 -6.88 7.12
CA GLY A 51 11.30 -8.12 6.35
C GLY A 51 11.04 -7.94 4.85
N THR A 52 10.69 -6.73 4.37
CA THR A 52 10.44 -6.50 2.94
C THR A 52 11.71 -6.40 2.13
N GLY A 53 12.87 -6.13 2.75
CA GLY A 53 14.14 -5.97 2.03
C GLY A 53 14.05 -4.95 0.91
N SER A 54 13.46 -3.78 1.17
CA SER A 54 13.18 -2.74 0.15
C SER A 54 14.43 -1.93 -0.23
N CYS A 55 15.49 -2.65 -0.57
CA CYS A 55 16.81 -2.15 -0.93
C CYS A 55 16.79 -1.20 -2.13
N SER A 56 17.82 -0.37 -2.26
CA SER A 56 18.09 0.37 -3.48
C SER A 56 18.61 -0.54 -4.58
N LEU A 57 18.08 -0.32 -5.79
CA LEU A 57 18.46 -1.02 -7.01
C LEU A 57 19.22 -0.05 -7.91
N MET A 58 20.37 -0.49 -8.44
CA MET A 58 21.19 0.26 -9.37
C MET A 58 21.43 -0.57 -10.62
N ALA A 59 20.90 -0.11 -11.75
CA ALA A 59 21.25 -0.60 -13.08
C ALA A 59 22.18 0.44 -13.72
N THR A 60 23.34 0.01 -14.21
CA THR A 60 24.33 0.88 -14.86
C THR A 60 24.60 0.35 -16.26
N ASP A 61 24.45 1.20 -17.26
CA ASP A 61 24.64 0.86 -18.69
C ASP A 61 23.90 -0.43 -19.11
N ALA A 62 22.72 -0.67 -18.52
CA ALA A 62 21.90 -1.85 -18.80
C ALA A 62 21.24 -1.74 -20.18
N GLU A 63 21.42 -2.77 -21.01
CA GLU A 63 20.78 -2.86 -22.33
C GLU A 63 19.43 -3.56 -22.20
N VAL A 64 18.33 -2.81 -22.36
CA VAL A 64 16.97 -3.36 -22.24
C VAL A 64 16.35 -3.53 -23.63
N PRO A 65 16.00 -4.77 -24.05
CA PRO A 65 15.27 -5.01 -25.29
C PRO A 65 13.92 -4.27 -25.34
N VAL A 66 13.52 -3.82 -26.52
CA VAL A 66 12.25 -3.08 -26.73
C VAL A 66 11.03 -3.81 -26.17
N HIS A 67 10.99 -5.14 -26.24
CA HIS A 67 9.86 -5.94 -25.75
C HIS A 67 9.79 -6.05 -24.22
N GLN A 68 10.81 -5.56 -23.50
CA GLN A 68 10.85 -5.50 -22.02
C GLN A 68 10.53 -4.09 -21.49
N PHE A 69 10.00 -3.22 -22.35
CA PHE A 69 9.54 -1.88 -22.01
C PHE A 69 8.01 -1.75 -22.11
N ILE A 70 7.40 -1.07 -21.14
CA ILE A 70 5.98 -0.69 -21.16
C ILE A 70 5.84 0.81 -20.86
N SER A 71 5.23 1.56 -21.78
CA SER A 71 4.93 2.99 -21.59
C SER A 71 3.87 3.20 -20.51
N PHE A 72 4.07 4.19 -19.65
CA PHE A 72 3.05 4.64 -18.69
C PHE A 72 1.87 5.31 -19.37
N VAL A 73 2.05 5.91 -20.55
CA VAL A 73 0.94 6.50 -21.33
C VAL A 73 -0.04 5.39 -21.73
N ASP A 74 0.47 4.29 -22.26
CA ASP A 74 -0.36 3.14 -22.64
C ASP A 74 -0.88 2.38 -21.42
N GLY A 75 -0.08 2.26 -20.36
CA GLY A 75 -0.50 1.68 -19.08
C GLY A 75 -1.68 2.41 -18.44
N ARG A 76 -1.67 3.75 -18.43
CA ARG A 76 -2.79 4.55 -17.90
C ARG A 76 -4.05 4.44 -18.74
N ALA A 77 -3.88 4.22 -20.04
CA ALA A 77 -4.99 4.12 -21.00
C ALA A 77 -5.49 2.68 -21.23
N GLY A 78 -4.93 1.67 -20.54
CA GLY A 78 -5.31 0.28 -20.74
C GLY A 78 -4.95 -0.29 -22.12
N ARG A 79 -3.96 0.29 -22.81
CA ARG A 79 -3.51 -0.09 -24.16
C ARG A 79 -2.17 -0.82 -24.17
N THR A 80 -1.84 -1.49 -23.07
CA THR A 80 -0.58 -2.25 -22.99
C THR A 80 -0.62 -3.46 -23.93
N PRO A 81 0.53 -4.04 -24.33
CA PRO A 81 0.55 -5.29 -25.10
C PRO A 81 -0.27 -6.42 -24.44
N GLY A 82 -0.23 -6.52 -23.10
CA GLY A 82 -1.00 -7.50 -22.35
C GLY A 82 -2.52 -7.34 -22.49
N ALA A 83 -3.02 -6.11 -22.63
CA ALA A 83 -4.44 -5.83 -22.86
C ALA A 83 -4.95 -6.37 -24.21
N HIS A 84 -4.06 -6.47 -25.21
CA HIS A 84 -4.36 -7.00 -26.54
C HIS A 84 -4.16 -8.51 -26.65
N LEU A 85 -3.22 -9.07 -25.88
CA LEU A 85 -2.86 -10.50 -25.94
C LEU A 85 -3.73 -11.39 -25.06
N HIS A 86 -4.44 -10.82 -24.09
CA HIS A 86 -5.20 -11.59 -23.11
C HIS A 86 -6.64 -11.11 -23.00
N ASP A 87 -7.57 -12.08 -22.91
CA ASP A 87 -9.00 -11.81 -22.78
C ASP A 87 -9.45 -11.48 -21.34
N GLY A 88 -8.57 -11.66 -20.35
CA GLY A 88 -8.90 -11.44 -18.95
C GLY A 88 -9.10 -9.96 -18.62
N THR A 89 -10.19 -9.67 -17.90
CA THR A 89 -10.60 -8.32 -17.46
C THR A 89 -9.44 -7.54 -16.82
N LEU A 90 -8.64 -8.17 -15.95
CA LEU A 90 -7.54 -7.52 -15.25
C LEU A 90 -6.44 -6.96 -16.17
N PHE A 91 -6.23 -7.53 -17.36
CA PHE A 91 -5.21 -7.06 -18.29
C PHE A 91 -5.57 -5.74 -18.97
N ARG A 92 -6.84 -5.34 -18.90
CA ARG A 92 -7.37 -4.09 -19.45
C ARG A 92 -7.55 -3.00 -18.40
N ALA A 93 -7.31 -3.29 -17.12
CA ALA A 93 -7.42 -2.32 -16.05
C ALA A 93 -6.37 -1.20 -16.23
N PRO A 94 -6.73 0.08 -15.97
CA PRO A 94 -5.74 1.15 -15.95
C PRO A 94 -4.71 0.90 -14.84
N LEU A 95 -3.44 1.23 -15.08
CA LEU A 95 -2.33 0.80 -14.20
C LEU A 95 -2.40 1.35 -12.75
N ALA A 96 -2.78 2.61 -12.55
CA ALA A 96 -2.61 3.29 -11.27
C ALA A 96 -3.61 2.88 -10.17
N PRO A 97 -4.92 2.69 -10.44
CA PRO A 97 -5.85 2.26 -9.39
C PRO A 97 -5.56 0.88 -8.78
N PRO A 98 -5.24 -0.19 -9.56
CA PRO A 98 -4.78 -1.47 -9.01
C PRO A 98 -3.50 -1.32 -8.18
N LEU A 99 -2.56 -0.48 -8.62
CA LEU A 99 -1.32 -0.20 -7.89
C LEU A 99 -1.59 0.49 -6.54
N ALA A 100 -2.61 1.35 -6.45
CA ALA A 100 -3.00 1.98 -5.19
C ALA A 100 -3.55 0.94 -4.18
N ILE A 101 -4.48 0.08 -4.62
CA ILE A 101 -5.16 -0.85 -3.72
C ILE A 101 -4.30 -2.04 -3.28
N VAL A 102 -3.37 -2.51 -4.13
CA VAL A 102 -2.52 -3.68 -3.80
C VAL A 102 -1.59 -3.40 -2.62
N LEU A 103 -1.22 -2.12 -2.43
CA LEU A 103 -0.39 -1.67 -1.31
C LEU A 103 -1.13 -1.69 0.04
N CYS A 104 -2.46 -1.71 0.03
CA CYS A 104 -3.28 -1.61 1.24
C CYS A 104 -3.49 -2.96 1.94
N GLY A 105 -3.42 -4.08 1.21
CA GLY A 105 -3.64 -5.42 1.75
C GLY A 105 -2.81 -5.74 3.01
N PRO A 106 -1.49 -5.48 3.01
CA PRO A 106 -0.66 -5.65 4.19
C PRO A 106 -1.14 -4.86 5.41
N ALA A 107 -1.67 -3.64 5.25
CA ALA A 107 -2.14 -2.84 6.37
C ALA A 107 -3.35 -3.48 7.06
N VAL A 108 -4.31 -3.99 6.27
CA VAL A 108 -5.48 -4.70 6.78
C VAL A 108 -5.04 -5.94 7.55
N GLY A 109 -4.18 -6.77 6.96
CA GLY A 109 -3.70 -8.01 7.59
C GLY A 109 -2.91 -7.77 8.88
N VAL A 110 -2.04 -6.74 8.91
CA VAL A 110 -1.26 -6.39 10.10
C VAL A 110 -2.15 -5.87 11.23
N ALA A 111 -3.14 -5.01 10.91
CA ALA A 111 -4.08 -4.51 11.90
C ALA A 111 -4.97 -5.63 12.47
N GLU A 112 -5.44 -6.56 11.63
CA GLU A 112 -6.18 -7.75 12.06
C GLU A 112 -5.34 -8.66 12.95
N GLY A 113 -4.08 -8.90 12.57
CA GLY A 113 -3.13 -9.64 13.38
C GLY A 113 -2.95 -9.01 14.77
N ALA A 114 -2.76 -7.69 14.85
CA ALA A 114 -2.62 -6.98 16.11
C ALA A 114 -3.84 -7.11 17.03
N ILE A 115 -5.05 -7.06 16.46
CA ILE A 115 -6.30 -7.25 17.21
C ILE A 115 -6.37 -8.69 17.73
N ASN A 116 -6.09 -9.68 16.88
CA ASN A 116 -6.13 -11.09 17.26
C ASN A 116 -5.09 -11.42 18.36
N ASP A 117 -3.89 -10.89 18.24
CA ASP A 117 -2.83 -11.03 19.25
C ASP A 117 -3.30 -10.47 20.59
N LEU A 118 -3.83 -9.23 20.60
CA LEU A 118 -4.37 -8.60 21.81
C LEU A 118 -5.46 -9.46 22.46
N VAL A 119 -6.47 -9.87 21.68
CA VAL A 119 -7.56 -10.74 22.15
C VAL A 119 -7.03 -12.05 22.73
N GLY A 120 -5.96 -12.60 22.16
CA GLY A 120 -5.32 -13.83 22.63
C GLY A 120 -4.71 -13.73 24.03
N TYR A 121 -4.08 -12.59 24.39
CA TYR A 121 -3.40 -12.45 25.68
C TYR A 121 -4.12 -11.60 26.72
N VAL A 122 -5.13 -10.79 26.36
CA VAL A 122 -5.91 -9.98 27.32
C VAL A 122 -6.53 -10.78 28.48
N PRO A 123 -7.08 -12.00 28.29
CA PRO A 123 -7.67 -12.77 29.40
C PRO A 123 -6.69 -13.07 30.55
N GLY A 124 -5.40 -13.18 30.26
CA GLY A 124 -4.36 -13.45 31.27
C GLY A 124 -3.80 -12.21 31.95
N ARG A 125 -4.30 -11.00 31.64
CA ARG A 125 -3.71 -9.73 32.10
C ARG A 125 -4.51 -9.11 33.24
N ALA A 126 -3.78 -8.67 34.25
CA ALA A 126 -4.32 -7.92 35.39
C ALA A 126 -3.55 -6.61 35.58
N ASN A 127 -4.23 -5.56 36.03
CA ASN A 127 -3.61 -4.28 36.34
C ASN A 127 -3.24 -4.21 37.84
N PRO A 128 -1.95 -4.27 38.22
CA PRO A 128 -1.54 -4.24 39.62
C PRO A 128 -1.87 -2.92 40.33
N HIS A 129 -1.97 -1.82 39.59
CA HIS A 129 -2.33 -0.51 40.12
C HIS A 129 -3.84 -0.35 40.35
N LEU A 130 -4.66 -1.26 39.83
CA LEU A 130 -6.11 -1.33 40.04
C LEU A 130 -6.48 -2.59 40.83
N ARG A 131 -5.71 -2.91 41.88
CA ARG A 131 -5.96 -4.05 42.78
C ARG A 131 -6.04 -5.40 42.04
N GLY A 132 -5.31 -5.55 40.94
CA GLY A 132 -5.35 -6.77 40.12
C GLY A 132 -6.60 -6.90 39.25
N ALA A 133 -7.33 -5.81 38.98
CA ALA A 133 -8.47 -5.83 38.06
C ALA A 133 -8.06 -6.46 36.72
N ALA A 134 -8.83 -7.45 36.28
CA ALA A 134 -8.58 -8.14 35.03
C ALA A 134 -8.83 -7.19 33.85
N GLN A 135 -7.89 -7.14 32.90
CA GLN A 135 -8.01 -6.28 31.73
C GLN A 135 -9.20 -6.67 30.85
N ILE A 136 -9.54 -7.95 30.82
CA ILE A 136 -10.72 -8.44 30.09
C ILE A 136 -12.03 -7.88 30.62
N ASP A 137 -12.10 -7.42 31.87
CA ASP A 137 -13.30 -6.81 32.45
C ASP A 137 -13.32 -5.27 32.29
N SER A 138 -12.29 -4.69 31.66
CA SER A 138 -12.16 -3.24 31.49
C SER A 138 -13.09 -2.73 30.38
N PRO A 139 -14.07 -1.84 30.69
CA PRO A 139 -14.95 -1.26 29.67
C PRO A 139 -14.17 -0.49 28.60
N LEU A 140 -13.06 0.15 28.97
CA LEU A 140 -12.18 0.83 28.02
C LEU A 140 -11.58 -0.16 27.03
N THR A 141 -11.13 -1.33 27.49
CA THR A 141 -10.60 -2.38 26.58
C THR A 141 -11.68 -2.87 25.62
N HIS A 142 -12.93 -3.05 26.08
CA HIS A 142 -14.05 -3.44 25.21
C HIS A 142 -14.30 -2.42 24.11
N GLN A 143 -14.40 -1.13 24.47
CA GLN A 143 -14.63 -0.05 23.52
C GLN A 143 -13.49 0.07 22.51
N THR A 144 -12.24 0.05 22.97
CA THR A 144 -11.08 0.17 22.09
C THR A 144 -10.97 -0.99 21.09
N VAL A 145 -11.22 -2.23 21.53
CA VAL A 145 -11.20 -3.39 20.63
C VAL A 145 -12.34 -3.30 19.60
N ALA A 146 -13.54 -2.88 20.03
CA ALA A 146 -14.69 -2.73 19.13
C ALA A 146 -14.43 -1.66 18.05
N GLU A 147 -13.92 -0.49 18.43
CA GLU A 147 -13.58 0.59 17.49
C GLU A 147 -12.44 0.20 16.55
N ALA A 148 -11.39 -0.45 17.05
CA ALA A 148 -10.30 -0.94 16.22
C ALA A 148 -10.79 -1.95 15.18
N LYS A 149 -11.68 -2.87 15.56
CA LYS A 149 -12.29 -3.83 14.64
C LYS A 149 -13.16 -3.14 13.59
N ALA A 150 -13.98 -2.17 14.00
CA ALA A 150 -14.81 -1.39 13.08
C ALA A 150 -13.97 -0.61 12.06
N ASN A 151 -12.83 -0.04 12.48
CA ASN A 151 -11.89 0.63 11.58
C ASN A 151 -11.35 -0.31 10.50
N VAL A 152 -10.93 -1.52 10.88
CA VAL A 152 -10.45 -2.53 9.94
C VAL A 152 -11.55 -2.99 8.97
N ASP A 153 -12.77 -3.20 9.48
CA ASP A 153 -13.91 -3.59 8.64
C ASP A 153 -14.26 -2.48 7.63
N ALA A 154 -14.26 -1.22 8.07
CA ALA A 154 -14.46 -0.07 7.19
C ALA A 154 -13.34 0.05 6.14
N ALA A 155 -12.08 -0.16 6.52
CA ALA A 155 -10.96 -0.18 5.59
C ALA A 155 -11.16 -1.25 4.50
N ARG A 156 -11.54 -2.46 4.90
CA ARG A 156 -11.82 -3.57 3.98
C ARG A 156 -12.97 -3.24 3.02
N MET A 157 -14.04 -2.62 3.51
CA MET A 157 -15.17 -2.19 2.67
C MET A 157 -14.77 -1.14 1.62
N LEU A 158 -13.95 -0.15 2.00
CA LEU A 158 -13.43 0.86 1.06
C LEU A 158 -12.59 0.21 -0.05
N LEU A 159 -11.70 -0.73 0.32
CA LEU A 159 -10.85 -1.43 -0.65
C LEU A 159 -11.64 -2.36 -1.56
N HIS A 160 -12.67 -3.04 -1.07
CA HIS A 160 -13.54 -3.85 -1.91
C HIS A 160 -14.38 -3.01 -2.87
N ARG A 161 -14.85 -1.83 -2.43
CA ARG A 161 -15.51 -0.88 -3.34
C ARG A 161 -14.58 -0.47 -4.48
N ALA A 162 -13.35 -0.04 -4.14
CA ALA A 162 -12.36 0.34 -5.12
C ALA A 162 -12.02 -0.81 -6.09
N ALA A 163 -11.88 -2.04 -5.58
CA ALA A 163 -11.65 -3.22 -6.42
C ALA A 163 -12.84 -3.50 -7.36
N GLY A 164 -14.07 -3.30 -6.90
CA GLY A 164 -15.28 -3.40 -7.73
C GLY A 164 -15.29 -2.36 -8.85
N ASP A 165 -15.00 -1.09 -8.53
CA ASP A 165 -14.93 -0.02 -9.55
C ASP A 165 -13.86 -0.32 -10.63
N ILE A 166 -12.71 -0.87 -10.21
CA ILE A 166 -11.62 -1.27 -11.11
C ILE A 166 -12.07 -2.41 -12.03
N TYR A 167 -12.71 -3.42 -11.46
CA TYR A 167 -13.22 -4.56 -12.21
C TYR A 167 -14.27 -4.11 -13.23
N ASP A 168 -15.26 -3.33 -12.80
CA ASP A 168 -16.35 -2.87 -13.66
C ASP A 168 -15.83 -1.99 -14.82
N ALA A 169 -14.90 -1.07 -14.55
CA ALA A 169 -14.29 -0.26 -15.61
C ALA A 169 -13.56 -1.13 -16.65
N ALA A 170 -12.83 -2.13 -16.19
CA ALA A 170 -12.07 -3.01 -17.07
C ALA A 170 -12.96 -3.99 -17.87
N ASP A 171 -14.09 -4.44 -17.29
CA ASP A 171 -14.98 -5.45 -17.89
C ASP A 171 -15.86 -4.84 -18.98
N TRP A 172 -16.42 -3.67 -18.71
CA TRP A 172 -17.34 -2.98 -19.62
C TRP A 172 -16.62 -2.19 -20.72
N GLY A 173 -15.27 -2.24 -20.76
CA GLY A 173 -14.46 -1.43 -21.66
C GLY A 173 -14.66 0.07 -21.46
N GLY A 174 -15.07 0.47 -20.24
CA GLY A 174 -15.43 1.84 -19.90
C GLY A 174 -14.24 2.64 -19.39
N ASP A 175 -14.14 3.90 -19.83
CA ASP A 175 -13.17 4.82 -19.25
C ASP A 175 -13.56 5.13 -17.80
N MET A 176 -12.72 4.71 -16.85
CA MET A 176 -12.85 5.13 -15.46
C MET A 176 -12.69 6.65 -15.37
N THR A 177 -13.66 7.37 -14.81
CA THR A 177 -13.59 8.82 -14.72
C THR A 177 -12.45 9.28 -13.81
N VAL A 178 -11.95 10.49 -14.03
CA VAL A 178 -10.93 11.12 -13.16
C VAL A 178 -11.39 11.14 -11.70
N GLU A 179 -12.67 11.40 -11.46
CA GLU A 179 -13.26 11.39 -10.12
C GLU A 179 -13.20 10.02 -9.44
N VAL A 180 -13.53 8.94 -10.16
CA VAL A 180 -13.44 7.58 -9.61
C VAL A 180 -12.00 7.21 -9.29
N ARG A 181 -11.05 7.53 -10.18
CA ARG A 181 -9.61 7.30 -9.93
C ARG A 181 -9.11 8.05 -8.70
N ALA A 182 -9.44 9.34 -8.59
CA ALA A 182 -9.12 10.17 -7.44
C ALA A 182 -9.75 9.64 -6.14
N ARG A 183 -11.00 9.15 -6.21
CA ARG A 183 -11.68 8.50 -5.08
C ARG A 183 -10.97 7.23 -4.64
N ILE A 184 -10.57 6.35 -5.57
CA ILE A 184 -9.84 5.11 -5.25
C ILE A 184 -8.53 5.43 -4.52
N ARG A 185 -7.81 6.46 -4.96
CA ARG A 185 -6.61 6.97 -4.29
C ARG A 185 -6.90 7.45 -2.86
N MET A 186 -7.98 8.21 -2.67
CA MET A 186 -8.42 8.64 -1.34
C MET A 186 -8.82 7.46 -0.45
N ASP A 187 -9.63 6.53 -0.97
CA ASP A 187 -10.07 5.32 -0.28
C ASP A 187 -8.89 4.47 0.18
N SER A 188 -7.88 4.30 -0.68
CA SER A 188 -6.66 3.54 -0.39
C SER A 188 -5.88 4.15 0.78
N ALA A 189 -5.64 5.46 0.75
CA ALA A 189 -4.95 6.18 1.83
C ALA A 189 -5.76 6.18 3.14
N TYR A 190 -7.08 6.35 3.04
CA TYR A 190 -7.95 6.38 4.21
C TYR A 190 -8.11 5.00 4.86
N ALA A 191 -8.21 3.93 4.07
CA ALA A 191 -8.21 2.56 4.55
C ALA A 191 -6.93 2.23 5.35
N VAL A 192 -5.77 2.66 4.84
CA VAL A 192 -4.49 2.49 5.55
C VAL A 192 -4.45 3.32 6.84
N ARG A 193 -4.99 4.54 6.84
CA ARG A 193 -5.13 5.36 8.06
C ARG A 193 -5.99 4.68 9.12
N LEU A 194 -7.11 4.08 8.73
CA LEU A 194 -7.97 3.32 9.64
C LEU A 194 -7.24 2.12 10.25
N CYS A 195 -6.49 1.36 9.44
CA CYS A 195 -5.67 0.25 9.91
C CYS A 195 -4.57 0.72 10.88
N MET A 196 -3.90 1.83 10.57
CA MET A 196 -2.88 2.43 11.44
C MET A 196 -3.47 2.86 12.79
N ASN A 197 -4.65 3.48 12.79
CA ASN A 197 -5.34 3.86 14.03
C ASN A 197 -5.73 2.63 14.87
N ALA A 198 -6.16 1.54 14.23
CA ALA A 198 -6.44 0.28 14.93
C ALA A 198 -5.15 -0.28 15.58
N GLY A 199 -4.03 -0.32 14.86
CA GLY A 199 -2.75 -0.77 15.41
C GLY A 199 -2.22 0.10 16.55
N GLU A 200 -2.34 1.43 16.43
CA GLU A 200 -2.04 2.39 17.50
C GLU A 200 -2.83 2.07 18.77
N ALA A 201 -4.14 1.86 18.61
CA ALA A 201 -5.01 1.51 19.72
C ALA A 201 -4.60 0.19 20.40
N MET A 202 -4.26 -0.84 19.62
CA MET A 202 -3.78 -2.12 20.18
C MET A 202 -2.46 -1.95 20.93
N PHE A 203 -1.53 -1.15 20.40
CA PHE A 203 -0.25 -0.86 21.05
C PHE A 203 -0.45 -0.12 22.38
N LEU A 204 -1.30 0.90 22.42
CA LEU A 204 -1.59 1.65 23.65
C LEU A 204 -2.27 0.79 24.72
N VAL A 205 -3.24 -0.05 24.34
CA VAL A 205 -3.92 -0.99 25.26
C VAL A 205 -2.97 -2.07 25.79
N SER A 206 -1.90 -2.37 25.06
CA SER A 206 -0.90 -3.35 25.47
C SER A 206 -0.02 -2.89 26.63
N GLY A 207 0.02 -1.60 26.95
CA GLY A 207 0.85 -1.05 28.02
C GLY A 207 2.34 -1.42 27.89
N GLY A 208 3.08 -1.39 29.00
CA GLY A 208 4.54 -1.57 29.00
C GLY A 208 5.03 -2.90 28.40
N SER A 209 4.27 -4.00 28.54
CA SER A 209 4.62 -5.28 27.93
C SER A 209 4.52 -5.26 26.40
N GLY A 210 3.81 -4.29 25.82
CA GLY A 210 3.77 -4.03 24.38
C GLY A 210 5.14 -3.63 23.82
N LEU A 211 6.03 -3.07 24.64
CA LEU A 211 7.36 -2.61 24.22
C LEU A 211 8.36 -3.75 23.96
N ALA A 212 8.12 -4.93 24.52
CA ALA A 212 9.04 -6.05 24.38
C ALA A 212 9.15 -6.50 22.92
N GLU A 213 10.35 -6.79 22.44
CA GLU A 213 10.57 -7.30 21.08
C GLU A 213 9.86 -8.63 20.82
N THR A 214 9.66 -9.43 21.88
CA THR A 214 8.89 -10.67 21.86
C THR A 214 7.39 -10.47 21.74
N ASN A 215 6.89 -9.25 22.00
CA ASN A 215 5.48 -8.93 21.81
C ASN A 215 5.23 -8.53 20.34
N PRO A 216 4.35 -9.23 19.61
CA PRO A 216 4.11 -8.93 18.21
C PRO A 216 3.42 -7.57 17.99
N VAL A 217 2.75 -7.00 19.00
CA VAL A 217 1.98 -5.76 18.84
C VAL A 217 2.83 -4.55 18.46
N GLN A 218 4.05 -4.41 19.00
CA GLN A 218 4.95 -3.32 18.60
C GLN A 218 5.48 -3.49 17.18
N ARG A 219 5.60 -4.73 16.68
CA ARG A 219 5.95 -4.98 15.28
C ARG A 219 4.82 -4.53 14.37
N ALA A 220 3.59 -4.91 14.70
CA ALA A 220 2.42 -4.46 13.95
C ALA A 220 2.30 -2.93 13.93
N TRP A 221 2.52 -2.27 15.07
CA TRP A 221 2.56 -0.82 15.16
C TRP A 221 3.61 -0.20 14.23
N ARG A 222 4.88 -0.64 14.32
CA ARG A 222 5.96 -0.12 13.46
C ARG A 222 5.69 -0.35 11.98
N ASP A 223 5.18 -1.53 11.62
CA ASP A 223 4.90 -1.90 10.24
C ASP A 223 3.74 -1.08 9.65
N LEU A 224 2.66 -0.84 10.40
CA LEU A 224 1.54 0.01 9.97
C LEU A 224 1.97 1.46 9.73
N HIS A 225 2.79 2.02 10.63
CA HIS A 225 3.35 3.35 10.47
C HIS A 225 4.25 3.43 9.23
N ALA A 226 5.05 2.39 8.95
CA ALA A 226 5.87 2.31 7.75
C ALA A 226 5.03 2.19 6.46
N ILE A 227 3.96 1.38 6.45
CA ILE A 227 3.04 1.27 5.30
C ILE A 227 2.42 2.64 4.99
N ASN A 228 1.98 3.38 6.01
CA ASN A 228 1.39 4.71 5.85
C ASN A 228 2.38 5.75 5.24
N GLN A 229 3.69 5.47 5.21
CA GLN A 229 4.67 6.37 4.58
C GLN A 229 4.79 6.23 3.07
N HIS A 230 4.23 5.18 2.45
CA HIS A 230 4.31 5.01 1.01
C HIS A 230 3.73 6.21 0.27
N ALA A 231 4.40 6.72 -0.77
CA ALA A 231 4.03 7.96 -1.46
C ALA A 231 2.59 7.95 -2.01
N LEU A 232 2.14 6.81 -2.55
CA LEU A 232 0.76 6.63 -3.02
C LEU A 232 -0.29 6.59 -1.89
N LEU A 233 0.12 6.38 -0.64
CA LEU A 233 -0.76 6.23 0.53
C LEU A 233 -0.76 7.46 1.45
N GLN A 234 -0.05 8.53 1.08
CA GLN A 234 -0.04 9.78 1.85
C GLN A 234 -1.42 10.43 1.86
N LEU A 235 -2.05 10.48 3.03
CA LEU A 235 -3.43 10.95 3.16
C LEU A 235 -3.63 12.40 2.71
N SER A 236 -2.71 13.31 3.04
CA SER A 236 -2.82 14.72 2.66
C SER A 236 -2.83 14.91 1.15
N THR A 237 -1.91 14.25 0.44
CA THR A 237 -1.81 14.30 -1.02
C THR A 237 -3.07 13.74 -1.68
N ASN A 238 -3.56 12.58 -1.21
CA ASN A 238 -4.75 11.97 -1.79
C ASN A 238 -6.03 12.75 -1.46
N ALA A 239 -6.11 13.38 -0.28
CA ALA A 239 -7.23 14.25 0.10
C ALA A 239 -7.27 15.53 -0.75
N GLU A 240 -6.11 16.13 -1.06
CA GLU A 240 -6.04 17.26 -1.98
C GLU A 240 -6.50 16.86 -3.39
N ILE A 241 -5.95 15.77 -3.94
CA ILE A 241 -6.31 15.29 -5.28
C ILE A 241 -7.83 15.08 -5.40
N TYR A 242 -8.42 14.33 -4.47
CA TYR A 242 -9.86 14.03 -4.52
C TYR A 242 -10.72 15.27 -4.22
N GLY A 243 -10.33 16.09 -3.25
CA GLY A 243 -11.03 17.33 -2.93
C GLY A 243 -11.07 18.31 -4.11
N ARG A 244 -9.97 18.45 -4.85
CA ARG A 244 -9.91 19.26 -6.08
C ARG A 244 -10.90 18.74 -7.13
N THR A 245 -10.93 17.43 -7.36
CA THR A 245 -11.83 16.83 -8.34
C THR A 245 -13.31 16.99 -7.98
N ILE A 246 -13.69 16.81 -6.71
CA ILE A 246 -15.06 17.07 -6.22
C ILE A 246 -15.48 18.53 -6.49
N LEU A 247 -14.53 19.46 -6.37
CA LEU A 247 -14.77 20.89 -6.62
C LEU A 247 -14.71 21.28 -8.10
N GLY A 248 -14.59 20.32 -9.01
CA GLY A 248 -14.54 20.55 -10.46
C GLY A 248 -13.21 21.13 -10.95
N LEU A 249 -12.13 20.99 -10.18
CA LEU A 249 -10.79 21.39 -10.55
C LEU A 249 -9.98 20.20 -11.09
N GLU A 250 -8.96 20.50 -11.88
CA GLU A 250 -7.94 19.52 -12.27
C GLU A 250 -7.29 18.88 -11.03
N PRO A 251 -7.06 17.56 -11.03
CA PRO A 251 -6.63 16.78 -9.86
C PRO A 251 -5.23 17.18 -9.34
N GLY A 252 -4.42 17.84 -10.17
CA GLY A 252 -3.05 18.25 -9.79
C GLY A 252 -2.05 17.10 -9.70
N SER A 253 -2.37 15.93 -10.27
CA SER A 253 -1.49 14.77 -10.35
C SER A 253 -1.71 14.01 -11.66
N ASP A 254 -0.61 13.60 -12.29
CA ASP A 254 -0.63 12.77 -13.50
C ASP A 254 -0.74 11.26 -13.20
N ILE A 255 -0.79 10.89 -11.91
CA ILE A 255 -0.86 9.51 -11.43
C ILE A 255 -2.23 9.31 -10.77
N LEU A 256 -3.20 8.82 -11.54
CA LEU A 256 -4.59 8.59 -11.11
C LEU A 256 -5.05 7.18 -11.44
#